data_AF-A0A1M4M9K2-F1
#
_entry.id   AF-A0A1M4M9K2-F1
#
_cell.length_a   1.000
_cell.length_b   1.000
_cell.length_c   1.000
_cell.angle_alpha   90.00
_cell.angle_beta   90.00
_cell.angle_gamma   90.00
#
_symmetry.space_group_name_H-M   'P 1'
#
loop_
_entity.id
_entity.type
_entity.pdbx_description
1 polymer ?
#
loop_
_entity_poly.entity_id
_entity_poly.type
_entity_poly.pdbx_seq_one_letter_code
_entity_poly.pdbx_strand_id
1 'polypeptide(L)'
;MKIKFLLLICILLILSGCSSKQPEKLEDIKQAIDQTVGNITSEVSEKALNQGKPVFDESQKEEHVISSETSKVITFSCGNNARLDIAFSEGSVENERIFEVSPISSSFIGKNNYAGFYLTEKGTTGSVEVNAPVTICYMTTDEIPEDVRIVKYGEEGEEDIVVPGYRIKTKEGNGLMAFVNSFSGYGVKKVSKGQIARMADMLEKYGFDWVLDVDDHYKIMLPDGTETMLQCRVLMENTTSPYFYSMQGTYNGQAKLGLYGAKDVGLEIEGFNLPLIFGLMYGDDNASFKLIPVFEEYDTIGGTGVPLVSLIPKGYVGKGMFQLVLDGLEYMGGEHESEDDEAEPIPFTVFTRGPIAYLNIHYYGLGYMKFQGSIVGHAKKTEKELPTPIGEIELVPLTQDVPLSEYKPDDNTVDINNDDKPDVSVDDSPGNEIKFDNNGDGKADITIRESDDGGIEYDMDGDGKPDITIYPLI
;
A
#
# COMPACT_ATOMS: atom_id res chain seq x y z
N MET A 1 -38.65 34.56 -17.99
CA MET A 1 -39.37 33.27 -17.95
C MET A 1 -39.01 32.47 -16.68
N LYS A 2 -39.27 33.03 -15.48
CA LYS A 2 -39.05 32.34 -14.18
C LYS A 2 -40.15 32.64 -13.13
N ILE A 3 -41.19 33.39 -13.51
CA ILE A 3 -42.33 33.77 -12.63
C ILE A 3 -43.50 32.77 -12.74
N LYS A 4 -43.50 31.88 -13.74
CA LYS A 4 -44.55 30.85 -13.90
C LYS A 4 -44.28 29.55 -13.13
N PHE A 5 -43.06 29.32 -12.63
CA PHE A 5 -42.72 28.09 -11.88
C PHE A 5 -43.05 28.22 -10.38
N LEU A 6 -42.93 29.44 -9.82
CA LEU A 6 -43.25 29.70 -8.41
C LEU A 6 -44.77 29.62 -8.13
N LEU A 7 -45.60 29.98 -9.11
CA LEU A 7 -47.06 29.90 -8.96
C LEU A 7 -47.60 28.45 -8.99
N LEU A 8 -46.86 27.51 -9.60
CA LEU A 8 -47.25 26.09 -9.65
C LEU A 8 -46.97 25.38 -8.31
N ILE A 9 -45.90 25.79 -7.62
CA ILE A 9 -45.54 25.25 -6.29
C ILE A 9 -46.49 25.78 -5.20
N CYS A 10 -46.95 27.03 -5.30
CA CYS A 10 -47.94 27.57 -4.36
C CYS A 10 -49.35 26.97 -4.54
N ILE A 11 -49.71 26.49 -5.73
CA ILE A 11 -51.01 25.82 -5.96
C ILE A 11 -50.97 24.35 -5.50
N LEU A 12 -49.81 23.69 -5.56
CA LEU A 12 -49.62 22.34 -5.01
C LEU A 12 -49.61 22.31 -3.47
N LEU A 13 -49.21 23.40 -2.81
CA LEU A 13 -49.24 23.52 -1.35
C LEU A 13 -50.62 23.88 -0.76
N ILE A 14 -51.59 24.26 -1.60
CA ILE A 14 -52.95 24.66 -1.16
C ILE A 14 -53.98 23.51 -1.31
N LEU A 15 -53.60 22.36 -1.89
CA LEU A 15 -54.53 21.24 -2.14
C LEU A 15 -54.28 19.95 -1.34
N SER A 16 -53.48 19.98 -0.26
CA SER A 16 -53.36 18.79 0.61
C SER A 16 -53.07 19.14 2.06
N GLY A 17 -53.91 20.01 2.64
CA GLY A 17 -54.02 20.21 4.08
C GLY A 17 -55.32 19.62 4.65
N CYS A 18 -55.16 18.63 5.52
CA CYS A 18 -56.09 18.17 6.57
C CYS A 18 -57.28 17.26 6.18
N SER A 19 -57.07 15.95 6.34
CA SER A 19 -58.09 15.06 6.91
C SER A 19 -57.42 14.05 7.84
N SER A 20 -57.68 14.19 9.14
CA SER A 20 -57.31 13.31 10.22
C SER A 20 -58.04 11.96 10.13
N LYS A 21 -57.32 10.89 9.77
CA LYS A 21 -57.62 9.50 10.14
C LYS A 21 -56.31 8.70 10.17
N GLN A 22 -55.91 8.21 11.35
CA GLN A 22 -55.14 6.95 11.48
C GLN A 22 -55.92 5.83 10.73
N PRO A 23 -55.29 4.75 10.20
CA PRO A 23 -54.56 3.79 11.05
C PRO A 23 -53.46 2.90 10.37
N GLU A 24 -52.79 2.12 11.22
CA GLU A 24 -52.37 0.70 11.01
C GLU A 24 -51.30 0.27 9.99
N LYS A 25 -50.85 1.06 9.02
CA LYS A 25 -49.95 0.50 7.98
C LYS A 25 -48.43 0.62 8.18
N LEU A 26 -47.93 1.15 9.28
CA LEU A 26 -46.48 1.26 9.49
C LEU A 26 -45.87 0.00 10.12
N GLU A 27 -46.61 -0.71 10.97
CA GLU A 27 -46.18 -2.01 11.50
C GLU A 27 -46.26 -3.10 10.44
N ASP A 28 -47.30 -3.12 9.59
CA ASP A 28 -47.38 -4.07 8.46
C ASP A 28 -46.25 -3.86 7.44
N ILE A 29 -45.80 -2.61 7.21
CA ILE A 29 -44.66 -2.31 6.33
C ILE A 29 -43.34 -2.72 6.98
N LYS A 30 -43.17 -2.49 8.30
CA LYS A 30 -42.00 -3.01 9.02
C LYS A 30 -41.97 -4.53 9.04
N GLN A 31 -43.11 -5.17 9.27
CA GLN A 31 -43.21 -6.63 9.32
C GLN A 31 -43.06 -7.26 7.93
N ALA A 32 -43.49 -6.58 6.86
CA ALA A 32 -43.23 -6.98 5.49
C ALA A 32 -41.76 -6.75 5.06
N ILE A 33 -41.11 -5.69 5.55
CA ILE A 33 -39.66 -5.48 5.36
C ILE A 33 -38.87 -6.53 6.15
N ASP A 34 -39.23 -6.81 7.39
CA ASP A 34 -38.57 -7.80 8.23
C ASP A 34 -38.82 -9.23 7.73
N GLN A 35 -39.97 -9.54 7.14
CA GLN A 35 -40.23 -10.80 6.43
C GLN A 35 -39.52 -10.88 5.09
N THR A 36 -39.32 -9.76 4.37
CA THR A 36 -38.57 -9.75 3.10
C THR A 36 -37.08 -9.84 3.35
N VAL A 37 -36.56 -9.16 4.38
CA VAL A 37 -35.17 -9.28 4.84
C VAL A 37 -34.92 -10.64 5.48
N GLY A 38 -35.88 -11.17 6.24
CA GLY A 38 -35.88 -12.54 6.79
C GLY A 38 -35.92 -13.62 5.71
N ASN A 39 -36.68 -13.40 4.63
CA ASN A 39 -36.76 -14.35 3.52
C ASN A 39 -35.57 -14.25 2.55
N ILE A 40 -34.99 -13.05 2.36
CA ILE A 40 -33.72 -12.88 1.62
C ILE A 40 -32.55 -13.50 2.41
N THR A 41 -32.57 -13.42 3.74
CA THR A 41 -31.58 -14.13 4.59
C THR A 41 -31.85 -15.63 4.70
N SER A 42 -33.06 -16.13 4.46
CA SER A 42 -33.37 -17.56 4.49
C SER A 42 -33.29 -18.29 3.13
N GLU A 43 -33.50 -17.61 2.01
CA GLU A 43 -33.40 -18.21 0.66
C GLU A 43 -32.01 -18.06 0.01
N VAL A 44 -31.11 -17.26 0.59
CA VAL A 44 -29.66 -17.43 0.44
C VAL A 44 -29.13 -18.25 1.62
N SER A 45 -29.86 -19.29 2.01
CA SER A 45 -29.21 -20.51 2.50
C SER A 45 -28.58 -21.23 1.29
N GLU A 46 -27.60 -20.55 0.66
CA GLU A 46 -26.46 -21.31 0.13
C GLU A 46 -26.01 -22.17 1.30
N LYS A 47 -25.86 -23.47 1.06
CA LYS A 47 -25.24 -24.37 2.02
C LYS A 47 -23.93 -23.73 2.46
N ALA A 48 -23.96 -23.00 3.57
CA ALA A 48 -22.76 -22.60 4.27
C ALA A 48 -21.96 -23.89 4.38
N LEU A 49 -20.74 -23.88 3.86
CA LEU A 49 -19.75 -24.86 4.27
C LEU A 49 -19.58 -24.63 5.78
N ASN A 50 -20.49 -25.17 6.58
CA ASN A 50 -20.39 -25.27 8.03
C ASN A 50 -19.30 -26.29 8.30
N GLN A 51 -18.07 -25.87 8.06
CA GLN A 51 -16.90 -26.51 8.63
C GLN A 51 -16.77 -25.87 10.00
N GLY A 52 -16.74 -26.69 11.04
CA GLY A 52 -16.68 -26.21 12.43
C GLY A 52 -15.45 -25.35 12.69
N LYS A 53 -15.32 -24.83 13.91
CA LYS A 53 -14.15 -24.06 14.35
C LYS A 53 -12.85 -24.79 13.98
N PRO A 54 -11.84 -24.10 13.39
CA PRO A 54 -10.55 -24.72 13.10
C PRO A 54 -9.95 -25.32 14.37
N VAL A 55 -9.42 -26.54 14.23
CA VAL A 55 -8.73 -27.24 15.31
C VAL A 55 -7.24 -27.16 15.01
N PHE A 56 -6.48 -26.53 15.90
CA PHE A 56 -5.03 -26.42 15.78
C PHE A 56 -4.33 -27.55 16.54
N ASP A 57 -3.25 -28.07 15.96
CA ASP A 57 -2.49 -29.18 16.53
C ASP A 57 -1.47 -28.66 17.54
N GLU A 58 -1.93 -28.49 18.79
CA GLU A 58 -1.09 -28.09 19.92
C GLU A 58 0.12 -29.02 20.15
N SER A 59 0.08 -30.27 19.67
CA SER A 59 1.22 -31.18 19.79
C SER A 59 2.38 -30.83 18.84
N GLN A 60 2.11 -30.03 17.82
CA GLN A 60 3.07 -29.49 16.86
C GLN A 60 3.34 -28.00 17.10
N LYS A 61 3.01 -27.48 18.28
CA LYS A 61 3.31 -26.10 18.65
C LYS A 61 4.81 -25.88 18.71
N GLU A 62 5.26 -24.83 18.02
CA GLU A 62 6.66 -24.40 18.02
C GLU A 62 6.79 -22.98 18.58
N GLU A 63 7.90 -22.74 19.30
CA GLU A 63 8.26 -21.42 19.81
C GLU A 63 9.30 -20.76 18.92
N HIS A 64 9.02 -19.53 18.51
CA HIS A 64 9.86 -18.76 17.60
C HIS A 64 10.19 -17.40 18.21
N VAL A 65 11.48 -17.17 18.48
CA VAL A 65 12.00 -15.86 18.88
C VAL A 65 12.10 -14.96 17.65
N ILE A 66 11.48 -13.79 17.68
CA ILE A 66 11.54 -12.75 16.64
C ILE A 66 12.08 -11.48 17.28
N SER A 67 13.02 -10.79 16.61
CA SER A 67 13.60 -9.52 17.06
C SER A 67 13.36 -8.41 16.04
N SER A 68 13.58 -7.17 16.46
CA SER A 68 13.49 -5.98 15.59
C SER A 68 14.60 -5.91 14.54
N GLU A 69 15.75 -6.55 14.78
CA GLU A 69 16.99 -6.36 14.01
C GLU A 69 17.12 -7.28 12.79
N THR A 70 16.32 -8.35 12.72
CA THR A 70 16.50 -9.38 11.69
C THR A 70 15.16 -9.85 11.15
N SER A 71 15.11 -10.07 9.84
CA SER A 71 13.97 -10.74 9.22
C SER A 71 13.98 -12.22 9.58
N LYS A 72 12.79 -12.83 9.73
CA LYS A 72 12.65 -14.25 10.06
C LYS A 72 11.45 -14.87 9.35
N VAL A 73 11.66 -16.07 8.81
CA VAL A 73 10.63 -16.88 8.15
C VAL A 73 10.34 -18.11 9.00
N ILE A 74 9.06 -18.37 9.26
CA ILE A 74 8.55 -19.59 9.89
C ILE A 74 7.87 -20.41 8.78
N THR A 75 8.31 -21.65 8.58
CA THR A 75 7.86 -22.48 7.45
C THR A 75 7.17 -23.75 7.92
N PHE A 76 6.01 -24.05 7.33
CA PHE A 76 5.25 -25.28 7.54
C PHE A 76 5.20 -26.12 6.27
N SER A 77 5.66 -27.37 6.34
CA SER A 77 5.44 -28.34 5.26
C SER A 77 3.96 -28.73 5.20
N CYS A 78 3.33 -28.54 4.04
CA CYS A 78 1.91 -28.78 3.82
C CYS A 78 1.70 -29.98 2.90
N GLY A 79 2.29 -31.11 3.28
CA GLY A 79 2.45 -32.28 2.41
C GLY A 79 3.77 -32.23 1.65
N ASN A 80 3.85 -32.95 0.52
CA ASN A 80 5.10 -33.11 -0.24
C ASN A 80 5.31 -32.03 -1.31
N ASN A 81 4.28 -31.28 -1.64
CA ASN A 81 4.22 -30.39 -2.80
C ASN A 81 3.69 -28.99 -2.48
N ALA A 82 3.56 -28.67 -1.19
CA ALA A 82 3.11 -27.36 -0.74
C ALA A 82 3.76 -26.99 0.59
N ARG A 83 3.85 -25.68 0.84
CA ARG A 83 4.29 -25.12 2.12
C ARG A 83 3.56 -23.82 2.42
N LEU A 84 3.63 -23.41 3.68
CA LEU A 84 3.07 -22.16 4.17
C LEU A 84 4.13 -21.45 5.00
N ASP A 85 4.43 -20.21 4.63
CA ASP A 85 5.47 -19.40 5.23
C ASP A 85 4.86 -18.16 5.90
N ILE A 86 5.41 -17.80 7.05
CA ILE A 86 5.11 -16.57 7.79
C ILE A 86 6.42 -15.79 7.86
N ALA A 87 6.52 -14.69 7.10
CA ALA A 87 7.72 -13.88 6.99
C ALA A 87 7.57 -12.56 7.73
N PHE A 88 8.35 -12.41 8.79
CA PHE A 88 8.55 -11.20 9.57
C PHE A 88 9.69 -10.39 8.94
N SER A 89 9.41 -9.16 8.51
CA SER A 89 10.45 -8.22 8.11
C SER A 89 11.19 -7.67 9.33
N GLU A 90 12.38 -7.12 9.10
CA GLU A 90 13.05 -6.25 10.08
C GLU A 90 12.08 -5.14 10.54
N GLY A 91 12.12 -4.81 11.83
CA GLY A 91 11.22 -3.83 12.45
C GLY A 91 9.77 -4.26 12.64
N SER A 92 9.39 -5.50 12.26
CA SER A 92 8.02 -6.01 12.47
C SER A 92 7.63 -6.10 13.94
N VAL A 93 8.60 -6.25 14.84
CA VAL A 93 8.42 -6.15 16.29
C VAL A 93 9.38 -5.11 16.85
N GLU A 94 8.96 -4.41 17.90
CA GLU A 94 9.76 -3.37 18.56
C GLU A 94 10.90 -3.94 19.40
N ASN A 95 10.63 -5.04 20.10
CA ASN A 95 11.54 -5.73 21.00
C ASN A 95 11.51 -7.23 20.69
N GLU A 96 12.48 -7.98 21.21
CA GLU A 96 12.46 -9.44 21.11
C GLU A 96 11.19 -10.02 21.73
N ARG A 97 10.45 -10.81 20.96
CA ARG A 97 9.20 -11.48 21.36
C ARG A 97 9.26 -12.97 21.01
N ILE A 98 8.51 -13.77 21.76
CA ILE A 98 8.39 -15.21 21.52
C ILE A 98 6.98 -15.50 21.02
N PHE A 99 6.86 -15.99 19.78
CA PHE A 99 5.59 -16.44 19.23
C PHE A 99 5.45 -17.96 19.34
N GLU A 100 4.26 -18.39 19.72
CA GLU A 100 3.81 -19.77 19.65
C GLU A 100 3.01 -19.95 18.37
N VAL A 101 3.45 -20.87 17.51
CA VAL A 101 2.75 -21.16 16.25
C VAL A 101 2.32 -22.62 16.24
N SER A 102 1.04 -22.86 15.95
CA SER A 102 0.47 -24.20 15.86
C SER A 102 -0.19 -24.40 14.49
N PRO A 103 0.19 -25.43 13.71
CA PRO A 103 -0.44 -25.69 12.43
C PRO A 103 -1.88 -26.16 12.62
N ILE A 104 -2.72 -25.99 11.60
CA ILE A 104 -4.06 -26.54 11.60
C ILE A 104 -3.97 -28.08 11.59
N SER A 105 -4.79 -28.74 12.41
CA SER A 105 -4.76 -30.19 12.54
C SER A 105 -5.09 -30.84 11.20
N SER A 106 -4.29 -31.83 10.80
CA SER A 106 -4.55 -32.66 9.61
C SER A 106 -5.94 -33.31 9.61
N SER A 107 -6.54 -33.51 10.79
CA SER A 107 -7.91 -34.00 10.95
C SER A 107 -8.99 -32.99 10.53
N PHE A 108 -8.66 -31.69 10.56
CA PHE A 108 -9.52 -30.60 10.13
C PHE A 108 -9.34 -30.25 8.65
N ILE A 109 -8.20 -30.62 8.05
CA ILE A 109 -7.92 -30.51 6.62
C ILE A 109 -8.80 -31.52 5.86
N GLY A 110 -10.05 -31.13 5.59
CA GLY A 110 -10.95 -31.86 4.70
C GLY A 110 -10.54 -31.70 3.22
N LYS A 111 -11.32 -32.28 2.29
CA LYS A 111 -11.05 -32.21 0.83
C LYS A 111 -10.97 -30.80 0.22
N ASN A 112 -11.38 -29.75 0.95
CA ASN A 112 -11.51 -28.38 0.45
C ASN A 112 -10.67 -27.34 1.21
N ASN A 113 -9.98 -27.74 2.28
CA ASN A 113 -9.15 -26.84 3.07
C ASN A 113 -7.69 -27.16 2.81
N TYR A 114 -6.90 -26.13 2.61
CA TYR A 114 -5.46 -26.22 2.51
C TYR A 114 -4.87 -25.94 3.89
N ALA A 115 -3.56 -25.70 3.94
CA ALA A 115 -2.84 -25.45 5.17
C ALA A 115 -3.32 -24.19 5.92
N GLY A 116 -3.00 -24.13 7.20
CA GLY A 116 -3.24 -22.98 8.05
C GLY A 116 -2.46 -23.09 9.35
N PHE A 117 -2.50 -22.02 10.13
CA PHE A 117 -1.85 -21.93 11.42
C PHE A 117 -2.66 -21.04 12.38
N TYR A 118 -2.33 -21.16 13.65
CA TYR A 118 -2.69 -20.21 14.69
C TYR A 118 -1.39 -19.67 15.29
N LEU A 119 -1.30 -18.36 15.42
CA LEU A 119 -0.12 -17.70 15.98
C LEU A 119 -0.54 -16.80 17.15
N THR A 120 0.17 -16.93 18.26
CA THR A 120 -0.02 -16.13 19.47
C THR A 120 1.32 -15.71 20.09
N GLU A 121 1.35 -14.65 20.87
CA GLU A 121 2.51 -14.26 21.66
C GLU A 121 2.52 -15.01 22.98
N LYS A 122 3.67 -15.59 23.34
CA LYS A 122 3.80 -16.38 24.55
C LYS A 122 3.52 -15.53 25.79
N GLY A 123 2.56 -15.97 26.59
CA GLY A 123 2.16 -15.28 27.83
C GLY A 123 1.13 -14.17 27.63
N THR A 124 0.65 -13.95 26.40
CA THR A 124 -0.51 -13.09 26.14
C THR A 124 -1.76 -13.94 25.88
N THR A 125 -2.93 -13.31 25.97
CA THR A 125 -4.24 -13.97 25.73
C THR A 125 -5.07 -13.25 24.67
N GLY A 126 -4.50 -12.25 24.00
CA GLY A 126 -5.16 -11.43 22.98
C GLY A 126 -4.42 -11.46 21.64
N SER A 127 -5.01 -10.79 20.64
CA SER A 127 -4.40 -10.53 19.35
C SER A 127 -3.00 -9.93 19.52
N VAL A 128 -2.09 -10.38 18.67
CA VAL A 128 -0.74 -9.82 18.61
C VAL A 128 -0.69 -8.85 17.45
N GLU A 129 -0.35 -7.60 17.71
CA GLU A 129 -0.07 -6.59 16.70
C GLU A 129 1.42 -6.52 16.37
N VAL A 130 1.72 -6.25 15.09
CA VAL A 130 3.07 -5.99 14.59
C VAL A 130 3.22 -4.58 14.03
N ASN A 131 4.42 -4.03 14.13
CA ASN A 131 4.76 -2.67 13.73
C ASN A 131 5.03 -2.54 12.23
N ALA A 132 5.31 -3.66 11.56
CA ALA A 132 5.45 -3.76 10.11
C ALA A 132 4.71 -4.99 9.59
N PRO A 133 4.26 -4.98 8.32
CA PRO A 133 3.46 -6.07 7.76
C PRO A 133 4.21 -7.39 7.79
N VAL A 134 3.50 -8.43 8.21
CA VAL A 134 3.97 -9.81 8.12
C VAL A 134 3.35 -10.44 6.90
N THR A 135 4.16 -11.19 6.15
CA THR A 135 3.71 -11.83 4.92
C THR A 135 3.32 -13.27 5.21
N ILE A 136 2.12 -13.65 4.79
CA ILE A 136 1.69 -15.05 4.72
C ILE A 136 1.84 -15.48 3.27
N CYS A 137 2.69 -16.48 3.01
CA CYS A 137 2.91 -17.02 1.66
C CYS A 137 2.57 -18.51 1.64
N TYR A 138 1.59 -18.91 0.83
CA TYR A 138 1.32 -20.31 0.53
C TYR A 138 1.85 -20.63 -0.85
N MET A 139 2.75 -21.61 -0.95
CA MET A 139 3.35 -22.04 -2.21
C MET A 139 3.07 -23.52 -2.47
N THR A 140 2.83 -23.88 -3.72
CA THR A 140 2.63 -25.27 -4.14
C THR A 140 3.07 -25.48 -5.59
N THR A 141 3.47 -26.71 -5.94
CA THR A 141 3.70 -27.08 -7.35
C THR A 141 2.39 -27.32 -8.11
N ASP A 142 1.27 -27.47 -7.41
CA ASP A 142 -0.03 -27.68 -8.02
C ASP A 142 -0.63 -26.36 -8.53
N GLU A 143 -1.61 -26.46 -9.43
CA GLU A 143 -2.42 -25.30 -9.79
C GLU A 143 -3.35 -24.93 -8.63
N ILE A 144 -3.37 -23.64 -8.28
CA ILE A 144 -4.28 -23.12 -7.27
C ILE A 144 -5.58 -22.69 -7.98
N PRO A 145 -6.76 -23.24 -7.63
CA PRO A 145 -8.01 -22.81 -8.24
C PRO A 145 -8.31 -21.31 -8.05
N GLU A 146 -9.07 -20.73 -8.97
CA GLU A 146 -9.45 -19.30 -8.93
C GLU A 146 -10.26 -18.91 -7.70
N ASP A 147 -10.94 -19.86 -7.06
CA ASP A 147 -11.80 -19.65 -5.89
C ASP A 147 -11.06 -19.90 -4.57
N VAL A 148 -9.74 -20.13 -4.60
CA VAL A 148 -8.93 -20.34 -3.38
C VAL A 148 -8.28 -19.03 -2.94
N ARG A 149 -8.39 -18.72 -1.65
CA ARG A 149 -7.85 -17.50 -1.02
C ARG A 149 -7.18 -17.82 0.32
N ILE A 150 -6.33 -16.90 0.78
CA ILE A 150 -5.95 -16.81 2.19
C ILE A 150 -7.15 -16.22 2.94
N VAL A 151 -7.46 -16.77 4.10
CA VAL A 151 -8.56 -16.32 4.97
C VAL A 151 -8.07 -16.17 6.41
N LYS A 152 -8.64 -15.20 7.12
CA LYS A 152 -8.60 -15.09 8.58
C LYS A 152 -9.78 -15.88 9.14
N TYR A 153 -9.50 -16.81 10.05
CA TYR A 153 -10.53 -17.62 10.71
C TYR A 153 -11.23 -16.82 11.81
N GLY A 154 -12.55 -16.96 11.92
CA GLY A 154 -13.32 -16.36 13.02
C GLY A 154 -13.04 -17.05 14.37
N GLU A 155 -12.80 -16.26 15.42
CA GLU A 155 -12.37 -16.79 16.73
C GLU A 155 -13.47 -17.58 17.46
N GLU A 156 -14.74 -17.24 17.24
CA GLU A 156 -15.92 -17.83 17.90
C GLU A 156 -16.85 -18.62 16.96
N GLY A 157 -16.38 -18.97 15.75
CA GLY A 157 -17.21 -19.61 14.72
C GLY A 157 -17.99 -18.61 13.85
N GLU A 158 -17.53 -17.35 13.84
CA GLU A 158 -17.92 -16.34 12.87
C GLU A 158 -17.50 -16.74 11.44
N GLU A 159 -18.06 -16.05 10.43
CA GLU A 159 -17.67 -16.28 9.05
C GLU A 159 -16.20 -15.90 8.82
N ASP A 160 -15.43 -16.81 8.22
CA ASP A 160 -14.06 -16.50 7.81
C ASP A 160 -14.01 -15.35 6.80
N ILE A 161 -13.02 -14.49 6.98
CA ILE A 161 -12.83 -13.27 6.21
C ILE A 161 -11.75 -13.52 5.16
N VAL A 162 -12.06 -13.21 3.89
CA VAL A 162 -11.07 -13.26 2.80
C VAL A 162 -9.98 -12.23 3.08
N VAL A 163 -8.71 -12.61 3.02
CA VAL A 163 -7.62 -11.63 3.16
C VAL A 163 -7.26 -11.11 1.77
N PRO A 164 -7.24 -9.78 1.54
CA PRO A 164 -6.73 -9.21 0.30
C PRO A 164 -5.29 -9.67 0.07
N GLY A 165 -4.94 -9.96 -1.18
CA GLY A 165 -3.65 -10.56 -1.44
C GLY A 165 -3.31 -10.67 -2.91
N TYR A 166 -2.44 -11.62 -3.20
CA TYR A 166 -1.83 -11.82 -4.51
C TYR A 166 -1.84 -13.29 -4.85
N ARG A 167 -1.95 -13.57 -6.14
CA ARG A 167 -1.57 -14.85 -6.72
C ARG A 167 -0.15 -14.73 -7.22
N ILE A 168 0.67 -15.71 -6.90
CA ILE A 168 2.07 -15.79 -7.30
C ILE A 168 2.21 -16.89 -8.34
N LYS A 169 3.02 -16.65 -9.36
CA LYS A 169 3.56 -17.67 -10.27
C LYS A 169 5.07 -17.55 -10.27
N THR A 170 5.76 -18.68 -10.18
CA THR A 170 7.21 -18.76 -10.35
C THR A 170 7.54 -19.83 -11.40
N LYS A 171 8.83 -19.95 -11.76
CA LYS A 171 9.33 -21.07 -12.60
C LYS A 171 8.99 -22.44 -11.98
N GLU A 172 8.86 -22.53 -10.66
CA GLU A 172 8.81 -23.79 -9.90
C GLU A 172 7.44 -24.09 -9.25
N GLY A 173 6.52 -23.11 -9.21
CA GLY A 173 5.22 -23.32 -8.62
C GLY A 173 4.26 -22.13 -8.70
N ASN A 174 3.14 -22.28 -7.99
CA ASN A 174 2.09 -21.29 -7.85
C ASN A 174 1.91 -20.96 -6.36
N GLY A 175 1.41 -19.76 -6.07
CA GLY A 175 1.22 -19.34 -4.69
C GLY A 175 0.10 -18.35 -4.46
N LEU A 176 -0.15 -18.12 -3.18
CA LEU A 176 -0.97 -17.04 -2.65
C LEU A 176 -0.17 -16.28 -1.61
N MET A 177 -0.26 -14.96 -1.62
CA MET A 177 0.41 -14.11 -0.64
C MET A 177 -0.53 -13.05 -0.10
N ALA A 178 -0.43 -12.77 1.19
CA ALA A 178 -1.16 -11.70 1.83
C ALA A 178 -0.28 -11.01 2.87
N PHE A 179 -0.54 -9.72 3.10
CA PHE A 179 0.09 -8.93 4.15
C PHE A 179 -0.88 -8.79 5.32
N VAL A 180 -0.42 -9.09 6.53
CA VAL A 180 -1.22 -9.04 7.76
C VAL A 180 -0.46 -8.30 8.85
N ASN A 181 -1.19 -7.74 9.81
CA ASN A 181 -0.64 -6.95 10.91
C ASN A 181 -1.11 -7.43 12.30
N SER A 182 -2.06 -8.35 12.32
CA SER A 182 -2.51 -8.99 13.53
C SER A 182 -2.54 -10.48 13.35
N PHE A 183 -2.16 -11.18 14.40
CA PHE A 183 -2.16 -12.63 14.41
C PHE A 183 -3.36 -13.21 15.14
N SER A 184 -3.93 -14.20 14.47
CA SER A 184 -5.00 -15.07 14.94
C SER A 184 -4.88 -16.36 14.11
N GLY A 185 -5.99 -17.05 13.84
CA GLY A 185 -5.99 -18.17 12.91
C GLY A 185 -5.99 -17.71 11.45
N TYR A 186 -5.07 -18.21 10.64
CA TYR A 186 -5.08 -18.02 9.19
C TYR A 186 -5.00 -19.35 8.45
N GLY A 187 -5.53 -19.39 7.24
CA GLY A 187 -5.32 -20.54 6.36
C GLY A 187 -5.75 -20.28 4.92
N VAL A 188 -5.61 -21.32 4.11
CA VAL A 188 -5.94 -21.28 2.68
C VAL A 188 -7.16 -22.16 2.44
N LYS A 189 -8.19 -21.62 1.78
CA LYS A 189 -9.42 -22.38 1.51
C LYS A 189 -10.13 -21.89 0.26
N LYS A 190 -11.05 -22.73 -0.23
CA LYS A 190 -12.05 -22.32 -1.23
C LYS A 190 -13.06 -21.35 -0.61
N VAL A 191 -13.37 -20.29 -1.34
CA VAL A 191 -14.32 -19.25 -0.96
C VAL A 191 -15.37 -19.06 -2.06
N SER A 192 -16.56 -18.66 -1.66
CA SER A 192 -17.63 -18.36 -2.63
C SER A 192 -17.38 -17.02 -3.35
N LYS A 193 -17.97 -16.86 -4.54
CA LYS A 193 -17.98 -15.56 -5.25
C LYS A 193 -18.61 -14.45 -4.40
N GLY A 194 -19.62 -14.80 -3.58
CA GLY A 194 -20.25 -13.86 -2.66
C GLY A 194 -19.31 -13.39 -1.54
N GLN A 195 -18.39 -14.24 -1.07
CA GLN A 195 -17.36 -13.81 -0.11
C GLN A 195 -16.33 -12.88 -0.75
N ILE A 196 -15.91 -13.16 -1.99
CA ILE A 196 -15.00 -12.28 -2.74
C ILE A 196 -15.66 -10.91 -2.99
N ALA A 197 -16.90 -10.89 -3.48
CA ALA A 197 -17.63 -9.65 -3.72
C ALA A 197 -17.83 -8.83 -2.43
N ARG A 198 -18.20 -9.50 -1.32
CA ARG A 198 -18.31 -8.85 0.00
C ARG A 198 -16.98 -8.24 0.44
N MET A 199 -15.85 -8.92 0.19
CA MET A 199 -14.53 -8.37 0.47
C MET A 199 -14.28 -7.11 -0.36
N ALA A 200 -14.46 -7.17 -1.69
CA ALA A 200 -14.28 -6.02 -2.56
C ALA A 200 -15.13 -4.80 -2.12
N ASP A 201 -16.41 -5.01 -1.82
CA ASP A 201 -17.31 -3.96 -1.32
C ASP A 201 -16.81 -3.38 0.03
N MET A 202 -16.24 -4.22 0.91
CA MET A 202 -15.65 -3.75 2.16
C MET A 202 -14.40 -2.93 1.93
N LEU A 203 -13.52 -3.32 1.00
CA LEU A 203 -12.30 -2.55 0.69
C LEU A 203 -12.62 -1.20 0.06
N GLU A 204 -13.62 -1.14 -0.81
CA GLU A 204 -14.08 0.13 -1.39
C GLU A 204 -14.54 1.10 -0.29
N LYS A 205 -15.27 0.58 0.70
CA LYS A 205 -15.95 1.39 1.72
C LYS A 205 -15.13 1.67 2.98
N TYR A 206 -14.23 0.76 3.34
CA TYR A 206 -13.51 0.72 4.63
C TYR A 206 -12.01 0.44 4.48
N GLY A 207 -11.50 0.38 3.25
CA GLY A 207 -10.07 0.30 2.98
C GLY A 207 -9.31 1.57 3.38
N PHE A 208 -8.10 1.70 2.85
CA PHE A 208 -7.18 2.78 3.20
C PHE A 208 -6.97 3.73 2.05
N ASP A 209 -6.82 5.00 2.39
CA ASP A 209 -6.25 6.00 1.53
C ASP A 209 -4.80 6.21 1.97
N TRP A 210 -3.86 6.18 1.03
CA TRP A 210 -2.45 6.43 1.32
C TRP A 210 -2.03 7.79 0.80
N VAL A 211 -1.39 8.57 1.64
CA VAL A 211 -0.91 9.91 1.30
C VAL A 211 0.61 9.90 1.27
N LEU A 212 1.18 10.25 0.11
CA LEU A 212 2.57 10.64 -0.05
C LEU A 212 2.64 12.17 0.13
N ASP A 213 3.44 12.62 1.10
CA ASP A 213 3.69 14.03 1.38
C ASP A 213 5.20 14.30 1.44
N VAL A 214 5.69 15.07 0.49
CA VAL A 214 7.07 15.57 0.41
C VAL A 214 6.99 17.09 0.54
N ASP A 215 7.68 17.67 1.51
CA ASP A 215 7.87 19.12 1.65
C ASP A 215 9.32 19.32 2.13
N ASP A 216 10.22 19.49 1.18
CA ASP A 216 11.66 19.52 1.43
C ASP A 216 12.36 20.54 0.53
N HIS A 217 13.59 20.89 0.89
CA HIS A 217 14.39 21.89 0.19
C HIS A 217 15.83 21.45 0.00
N TYR A 218 16.39 21.83 -1.14
CA TYR A 218 17.74 21.48 -1.55
C TYR A 218 18.51 22.75 -1.93
N LYS A 219 19.68 22.96 -1.33
CA LYS A 219 20.51 24.15 -1.56
C LYS A 219 21.61 23.84 -2.57
N ILE A 220 21.71 24.65 -3.61
CA ILE A 220 22.75 24.56 -4.64
C ILE A 220 23.53 25.87 -4.79
N MET A 221 24.76 25.73 -5.27
CA MET A 221 25.59 26.85 -5.71
C MET A 221 25.72 26.80 -7.22
N LEU A 222 25.22 27.84 -7.91
CA LEU A 222 25.37 27.95 -9.35
C LEU A 222 26.81 28.28 -9.74
N PRO A 223 27.25 27.98 -10.98
CA PRO A 223 28.62 28.24 -11.44
C PRO A 223 29.08 29.71 -11.32
N ASP A 224 28.14 30.64 -11.29
CA ASP A 224 28.39 32.07 -11.14
C ASP A 224 28.47 32.54 -9.68
N GLY A 225 28.43 31.61 -8.72
CA GLY A 225 28.50 31.86 -7.28
C GLY A 225 27.16 32.22 -6.64
N THR A 226 26.05 32.19 -7.39
CA THR A 226 24.71 32.46 -6.84
C THR A 226 24.26 31.31 -5.94
N GLU A 227 23.82 31.66 -4.72
CA GLU A 227 23.16 30.72 -3.83
C GLU A 227 21.70 30.57 -4.24
N THR A 228 21.26 29.33 -4.46
CA THR A 228 19.91 29.01 -4.91
C THR A 228 19.33 27.88 -4.08
N MET A 229 18.06 28.01 -3.72
CA MET A 229 17.28 27.00 -2.99
C MET A 229 16.21 26.45 -3.92
N LEU A 230 16.15 25.14 -4.03
CA LEU A 230 15.04 24.43 -4.64
C LEU A 230 14.10 23.95 -3.54
N GLN A 231 12.81 24.24 -3.68
CA GLN A 231 11.77 23.68 -2.82
C GLN A 231 10.96 22.68 -3.63
N CYS A 232 10.74 21.49 -3.11
CA CYS A 232 9.85 20.51 -3.70
C CYS A 232 8.70 20.23 -2.74
N ARG A 233 7.47 20.33 -3.26
CA ARG A 233 6.27 19.93 -2.54
C ARG A 233 5.47 18.95 -3.38
N VAL A 234 5.28 17.73 -2.90
CA VAL A 234 4.44 16.71 -3.54
C VAL A 234 3.42 16.23 -2.54
N LEU A 235 2.15 16.29 -2.92
CA LEU A 235 1.05 15.74 -2.12
C LEU A 235 0.19 14.87 -3.03
N MET A 236 0.22 13.56 -2.83
CA MET A 236 -0.55 12.62 -3.64
C MET A 236 -1.23 11.56 -2.81
N GLU A 237 -2.36 11.08 -3.31
CA GLU A 237 -3.20 10.12 -2.60
C GLU A 237 -3.54 8.90 -3.47
N ASN A 238 -3.44 7.70 -2.90
CA ASN A 238 -3.98 6.48 -3.45
C ASN A 238 -5.25 6.10 -2.69
N THR A 239 -6.40 6.43 -3.28
CA THR A 239 -7.73 6.16 -2.71
C THR A 239 -8.28 4.77 -3.08
N THR A 240 -7.48 3.96 -3.77
CA THR A 240 -7.86 2.64 -4.28
C THR A 240 -7.15 1.51 -3.56
N SER A 241 -6.39 1.81 -2.51
CA SER A 241 -5.58 0.80 -1.84
C SER A 241 -6.44 -0.33 -1.27
N PRO A 242 -6.05 -1.59 -1.54
CA PRO A 242 -6.83 -2.74 -1.17
C PRO A 242 -6.73 -3.07 0.33
N TYR A 243 -5.78 -2.52 1.09
CA TYR A 243 -5.71 -2.71 2.55
C TYR A 243 -4.70 -1.77 3.22
N PHE A 244 -4.77 -1.72 4.56
CA PHE A 244 -3.98 -0.89 5.48
C PHE A 244 -2.45 -0.93 5.32
N TYR A 245 -1.92 -1.90 4.58
CA TYR A 245 -0.46 -2.10 4.40
C TYR A 245 -0.06 -2.34 2.95
N SER A 246 -1.05 -2.37 2.03
CA SER A 246 -0.76 -2.42 0.60
C SER A 246 -0.72 -0.98 0.10
N MET A 247 0.48 -0.39 0.05
CA MET A 247 0.68 0.93 -0.55
C MET A 247 0.60 0.88 -2.08
N GLN A 248 0.42 -0.31 -2.65
CA GLN A 248 0.31 -0.49 -4.08
C GLN A 248 -0.93 0.20 -4.64
N GLY A 249 -0.75 0.85 -5.79
CA GLY A 249 -1.84 1.47 -6.52
C GLY A 249 -1.39 2.79 -7.12
N THR A 250 -2.34 3.43 -7.80
CA THR A 250 -2.08 4.72 -8.47
C THR A 250 -2.29 5.84 -7.47
N TYR A 251 -1.25 6.63 -7.27
CA TYR A 251 -1.28 7.88 -6.52
C TYR A 251 -1.59 9.01 -7.49
N ASN A 252 -2.52 9.87 -7.12
CA ASN A 252 -2.88 11.05 -7.88
C ASN A 252 -2.81 12.26 -6.95
N GLY A 253 -2.34 13.39 -7.45
CA GLY A 253 -2.34 14.62 -6.68
C GLY A 253 -1.55 15.72 -7.34
N GLN A 254 -0.87 16.51 -6.52
CA GLN A 254 -0.21 17.73 -6.95
C GLN A 254 1.28 17.65 -6.68
N ALA A 255 2.06 18.20 -7.60
CA ALA A 255 3.49 18.43 -7.42
C ALA A 255 3.80 19.90 -7.70
N LYS A 256 4.64 20.51 -6.86
CA LYS A 256 5.14 21.87 -7.01
C LYS A 256 6.64 21.89 -6.85
N LEU A 257 7.30 22.66 -7.70
CA LEU A 257 8.74 22.88 -7.65
C LEU A 257 9.01 24.38 -7.67
N GLY A 258 9.68 24.88 -6.64
CA GLY A 258 10.10 26.27 -6.54
C GLY A 258 11.62 26.39 -6.71
N LEU A 259 12.08 27.36 -7.50
CA LEU A 259 13.48 27.74 -7.62
C LEU A 259 13.66 29.17 -7.14
N TYR A 260 14.37 29.35 -6.03
CA TYR A 260 14.58 30.66 -5.41
C TYR A 260 16.07 30.99 -5.38
N GLY A 261 16.47 32.08 -6.04
CA GLY A 261 17.86 32.51 -6.11
C GLY A 261 18.08 33.91 -5.55
N ALA A 262 19.20 34.10 -4.85
CA ALA A 262 19.65 35.41 -4.40
C ALA A 262 21.09 35.68 -4.86
N LYS A 263 21.29 36.75 -5.63
CA LYS A 263 22.60 37.15 -6.15
C LYS A 263 22.97 38.56 -5.71
N ASP A 264 24.12 38.70 -5.07
CA ASP A 264 24.72 40.01 -4.83
C ASP A 264 25.26 40.56 -6.16
N VAL A 265 24.72 41.71 -6.59
CA VAL A 265 25.14 42.40 -7.81
C VAL A 265 25.86 43.73 -7.52
N GLY A 266 26.15 44.01 -6.25
CA GLY A 266 26.79 45.26 -5.82
C GLY A 266 25.90 46.49 -5.99
N LEU A 267 24.57 46.32 -5.94
CA LEU A 267 23.61 47.42 -6.01
C LEU A 267 23.42 48.01 -4.59
N GLU A 268 23.95 49.20 -4.37
CA GLU A 268 23.83 49.90 -3.08
C GLU A 268 22.80 51.02 -3.17
N ILE A 269 21.75 50.96 -2.34
CA ILE A 269 20.75 52.02 -2.19
C ILE A 269 20.74 52.46 -0.73
N GLU A 270 20.98 53.75 -0.49
CA GLU A 270 21.00 54.34 0.86
C GLU A 270 21.92 53.62 1.88
N GLY A 271 23.03 53.04 1.42
CA GLY A 271 23.98 52.33 2.28
C GLY A 271 23.61 50.87 2.57
N PHE A 272 22.56 50.36 1.94
CA PHE A 272 22.16 48.95 1.99
C PHE A 272 22.51 48.26 0.67
N ASN A 273 23.18 47.11 0.75
CA ASN A 273 23.38 46.24 -0.41
C ASN A 273 22.10 45.44 -0.66
N LEU A 274 21.51 45.59 -1.84
CA LEU A 274 20.29 44.91 -2.25
C LEU A 274 20.63 43.75 -3.20
N PRO A 275 20.49 42.48 -2.77
CA PRO A 275 20.64 41.35 -3.67
C PRO A 275 19.49 41.31 -4.69
N LEU A 276 19.78 40.85 -5.90
CA LEU A 276 18.73 40.43 -6.83
C LEU A 276 18.13 39.12 -6.32
N ILE A 277 16.81 39.13 -6.11
CA ILE A 277 16.04 37.95 -5.71
C ILE A 277 15.08 37.60 -6.84
N PHE A 278 15.07 36.33 -7.24
CA PHE A 278 14.10 35.78 -8.18
C PHE A 278 13.54 34.46 -7.65
N GLY A 279 12.29 34.18 -8.00
CA GLY A 279 11.58 32.94 -7.72
C GLY A 279 10.89 32.45 -8.99
N LEU A 280 11.06 31.17 -9.33
CA LEU A 280 10.24 30.49 -10.33
C LEU A 280 9.44 29.42 -9.63
N MET A 281 8.13 29.35 -9.90
CA MET A 281 7.25 28.34 -9.33
C MET A 281 6.61 27.54 -10.45
N TYR A 282 6.78 26.23 -10.37
CA TYR A 282 6.19 25.27 -11.30
C TYR A 282 5.19 24.38 -10.58
N GLY A 283 4.13 23.99 -11.27
CA GLY A 283 3.10 23.09 -10.75
C GLY A 283 2.63 22.05 -11.75
N ASP A 284 2.24 20.90 -11.23
CA ASP A 284 1.44 19.88 -11.90
C ASP A 284 0.30 19.49 -10.96
N ASP A 285 -0.91 19.97 -11.26
CA ASP A 285 -2.09 19.73 -10.44
C ASP A 285 -2.71 18.33 -10.63
N ASN A 286 -2.23 17.55 -11.61
CA ASN A 286 -2.78 16.23 -11.95
C ASN A 286 -1.67 15.17 -12.07
N ALA A 287 -0.61 15.32 -11.28
CA ALA A 287 0.49 14.39 -11.24
C ALA A 287 0.01 13.00 -10.79
N SER A 288 0.55 11.96 -11.43
CA SER A 288 0.22 10.58 -11.08
C SER A 288 1.38 9.62 -11.27
N PHE A 289 1.42 8.58 -10.43
CA PHE A 289 2.36 7.46 -10.55
C PHE A 289 1.83 6.24 -9.81
N LYS A 290 2.50 5.09 -9.95
CA LYS A 290 2.13 3.85 -9.26
C LYS A 290 3.25 3.39 -8.35
N LEU A 291 2.90 2.99 -7.12
CA LEU A 291 3.80 2.26 -6.23
C LEU A 291 3.60 0.76 -6.39
N ILE A 292 4.70 0.03 -6.36
CA ILE A 292 4.76 -1.43 -6.50
C ILE A 292 5.62 -1.99 -5.37
N PRO A 293 5.22 -3.09 -4.71
CA PRO A 293 6.03 -3.69 -3.64
C PRO A 293 7.33 -4.29 -4.20
N VAL A 294 8.41 -4.12 -3.44
CA VAL A 294 9.72 -4.74 -3.67
C VAL A 294 9.90 -5.87 -2.67
N PHE A 295 10.33 -7.04 -3.16
CA PHE A 295 10.52 -8.24 -2.35
C PHE A 295 11.97 -8.69 -2.36
N GLU A 296 12.39 -9.25 -1.23
CA GLU A 296 13.56 -10.12 -1.16
C GLU A 296 13.08 -11.57 -1.24
N GLU A 297 13.70 -12.36 -2.11
CA GLU A 297 13.53 -13.80 -2.17
C GLU A 297 14.29 -14.46 -1.02
N TYR A 298 13.58 -15.30 -0.27
CA TYR A 298 14.17 -16.11 0.78
C TYR A 298 14.01 -17.60 0.44
N ASP A 299 15.12 -18.19 0.04
CA ASP A 299 15.22 -19.60 -0.31
C ASP A 299 15.47 -20.43 0.97
N THR A 300 14.40 -20.99 1.55
CA THR A 300 14.56 -21.98 2.62
C THR A 300 14.97 -23.31 2.01
N ILE A 301 16.28 -23.56 1.89
CA ILE A 301 16.84 -24.91 1.70
C ILE A 301 16.66 -25.68 3.02
N GLY A 302 15.43 -26.10 3.30
CA GLY A 302 15.05 -26.58 4.62
C GLY A 302 13.88 -27.57 4.61
N GLY A 303 13.78 -28.42 3.58
CA GLY A 303 12.76 -29.47 3.53
C GLY A 303 13.01 -30.40 2.35
N THR A 304 12.64 -31.67 2.47
CA THR A 304 12.84 -32.72 1.45
C THR A 304 11.92 -32.58 0.22
N GLY A 305 11.59 -31.35 -0.18
CA GLY A 305 10.65 -31.02 -1.25
C GLY A 305 11.24 -30.12 -2.33
N VAL A 306 10.40 -29.77 -3.31
CA VAL A 306 10.73 -28.86 -4.42
C VAL A 306 11.15 -27.49 -3.84
N PRO A 307 12.20 -26.84 -4.36
CA PRO A 307 12.51 -25.46 -4.02
C PRO A 307 11.26 -24.60 -4.30
N LEU A 308 10.86 -23.86 -3.29
CA LEU A 308 9.74 -22.93 -3.38
C LEU A 308 10.26 -21.61 -2.79
N VAL A 309 9.64 -20.51 -3.18
CA VAL A 309 10.12 -19.16 -2.86
C VAL A 309 9.29 -18.54 -1.74
N SER A 310 9.96 -17.93 -0.77
CA SER A 310 9.32 -17.04 0.22
C SER A 310 9.61 -15.59 -0.17
N LEU A 311 8.61 -14.72 -0.04
CA LEU A 311 8.74 -13.29 -0.35
C LEU A 311 8.68 -12.47 0.92
N ILE A 312 9.72 -11.66 1.16
CA ILE A 312 9.79 -10.72 2.28
C ILE A 312 9.70 -9.29 1.72
N PRO A 313 8.71 -8.48 2.13
CA PRO A 313 8.59 -7.10 1.66
C PRO A 313 9.75 -6.25 2.19
N LYS A 314 10.37 -5.48 1.30
CA LYS A 314 11.43 -4.51 1.63
C LYS A 314 10.95 -3.06 1.63
N GLY A 315 9.95 -2.78 0.80
CA GLY A 315 9.45 -1.42 0.59
C GLY A 315 8.61 -1.36 -0.67
N TYR A 316 8.42 -0.15 -1.17
CA TYR A 316 7.72 0.11 -2.41
C TYR A 316 8.55 1.06 -3.27
N VAL A 317 8.41 0.89 -4.58
CA VAL A 317 9.07 1.73 -5.58
C VAL A 317 8.05 2.17 -6.61
N GLY A 318 8.23 3.38 -7.13
CA GLY A 318 7.41 3.94 -8.18
C GLY A 318 8.20 4.90 -9.05
N LYS A 319 7.72 5.09 -10.27
CA LYS A 319 8.25 6.07 -11.22
C LYS A 319 7.13 6.80 -11.94
N GLY A 320 7.38 8.05 -12.29
CA GLY A 320 6.41 8.87 -12.99
C GLY A 320 7.08 10.01 -13.76
N MET A 321 6.23 10.87 -14.33
CA MET A 321 6.67 12.06 -15.04
C MET A 321 5.76 13.21 -14.65
N PHE A 322 6.31 14.22 -13.99
CA PHE A 322 5.60 15.47 -13.75
C PHE A 322 5.44 16.23 -15.07
N GLN A 323 4.29 16.86 -15.25
CA GLN A 323 4.01 17.79 -16.35
C GLN A 323 3.99 19.21 -15.77
N LEU A 324 5.18 19.72 -15.44
CA LEU A 324 5.33 20.97 -14.71
C LEU A 324 5.05 22.18 -15.61
N VAL A 325 4.12 23.04 -15.23
CA VAL A 325 3.82 24.32 -15.88
C VAL A 325 4.34 25.45 -15.00
N LEU A 326 4.90 26.51 -15.61
CA LEU A 326 5.29 27.70 -14.85
C LEU A 326 4.03 28.42 -14.36
N ASP A 327 3.79 28.36 -13.06
CA ASP A 327 2.62 28.93 -12.38
C ASP A 327 2.88 30.36 -11.86
N GLY A 328 4.15 30.73 -11.69
CA GLY A 328 4.49 32.03 -11.14
C GLY A 328 5.95 32.43 -11.31
N LEU A 329 6.14 33.71 -11.56
CA LEU A 329 7.44 34.37 -11.56
C LEU A 329 7.45 35.46 -10.48
N GLU A 330 8.36 35.32 -9.52
CA GLU A 330 8.66 36.37 -8.55
C GLU A 330 9.97 37.05 -8.92
N TYR A 331 9.94 38.38 -9.02
CA TYR A 331 11.15 39.17 -9.23
C TYR A 331 11.13 40.39 -8.31
N MET A 332 12.16 40.53 -7.47
CA MET A 332 12.30 41.66 -6.54
C MET A 332 11.06 41.88 -5.63
N GLY A 333 10.36 40.80 -5.28
CA GLY A 333 9.15 40.83 -4.45
C GLY A 333 7.86 41.23 -5.19
N GLY A 334 7.89 41.32 -6.52
CA GLY A 334 6.69 41.45 -7.36
C GLY A 334 6.33 40.13 -8.05
N GLU A 335 5.10 39.67 -7.84
CA GLU A 335 4.51 38.54 -8.56
C GLU A 335 4.14 38.96 -9.99
N HIS A 336 4.49 38.13 -10.98
CA HIS A 336 4.12 38.29 -12.38
C HIS A 336 3.43 37.01 -12.84
N GLU A 337 2.27 37.15 -13.50
CA GLU A 337 1.59 36.04 -14.18
C GLU A 337 2.39 35.65 -15.43
N SER A 338 2.69 34.36 -15.59
CA SER A 338 3.25 33.77 -16.81
C SER A 338 2.16 33.64 -17.88
N GLU A 339 2.50 33.95 -19.14
CA GLU A 339 1.62 33.69 -20.29
C GLU A 339 1.82 32.24 -20.76
N ASP A 340 0.76 31.43 -20.78
CA ASP A 340 0.64 30.07 -21.39
C ASP A 340 1.97 29.36 -21.71
N ASP A 341 2.71 28.95 -20.67
CA ASP A 341 3.92 28.15 -20.85
C ASP A 341 3.57 26.67 -21.12
N GLU A 342 4.27 26.05 -22.06
CA GLU A 342 4.13 24.62 -22.35
C GLU A 342 4.61 23.78 -21.15
N ALA A 343 3.90 22.69 -20.83
CA ALA A 343 4.29 21.80 -19.75
C ALA A 343 5.67 21.17 -20.01
N GLU A 344 6.56 21.26 -19.02
CA GLU A 344 7.87 20.64 -19.03
C GLU A 344 7.79 19.24 -18.40
N PRO A 345 8.11 18.17 -19.15
CA PRO A 345 8.11 16.82 -18.62
C PRO A 345 9.35 16.57 -17.75
N ILE A 346 9.15 16.30 -16.47
CA ILE A 346 10.22 16.07 -15.51
C ILE A 346 10.10 14.64 -14.92
N PRO A 347 11.07 13.72 -15.21
CA PRO A 347 11.03 12.38 -14.65
C PRO A 347 11.27 12.40 -13.14
N PHE A 348 10.58 11.50 -12.43
CA PHE A 348 10.77 11.31 -11.00
C PHE A 348 10.64 9.84 -10.57
N THR A 349 11.21 9.54 -9.41
CA THR A 349 11.15 8.23 -8.76
C THR A 349 10.82 8.37 -7.29
N VAL A 350 10.07 7.41 -6.74
CA VAL A 350 9.74 7.35 -5.32
C VAL A 350 10.17 5.99 -4.78
N PHE A 351 10.85 5.99 -3.64
CA PHE A 351 11.15 4.79 -2.87
C PHE A 351 10.69 4.96 -1.43
N THR A 352 10.08 3.92 -0.85
CA THR A 352 9.58 3.96 0.53
C THR A 352 10.27 2.92 1.40
N ARG A 353 10.68 3.31 2.61
CA ARG A 353 11.13 2.39 3.67
C ARG A 353 10.35 2.70 4.96
N GLY A 354 9.41 1.81 5.28
CA GLY A 354 8.43 2.11 6.31
C GLY A 354 7.65 3.40 5.98
N PRO A 355 7.50 4.34 6.91
CA PRO A 355 6.76 5.59 6.67
C PRO A 355 7.59 6.67 5.94
N ILE A 356 8.87 6.42 5.67
CA ILE A 356 9.74 7.40 5.00
C ILE A 356 9.65 7.20 3.48
N ALA A 357 9.48 8.30 2.76
CA ALA A 357 9.52 8.35 1.31
C ALA A 357 10.70 9.19 0.83
N TYR A 358 11.38 8.72 -0.21
CA TYR A 358 12.44 9.45 -0.91
C TYR A 358 11.99 9.70 -2.33
N LEU A 359 11.92 10.97 -2.72
CA LEU A 359 11.57 11.44 -4.06
C LEU A 359 12.85 11.90 -4.76
N ASN A 360 13.14 11.34 -5.94
CA ASN A 360 14.19 11.87 -6.79
C ASN A 360 13.58 12.51 -8.03
N ILE A 361 14.06 13.70 -8.39
CA ILE A 361 13.62 14.47 -9.56
C ILE A 361 14.83 14.72 -10.45
N HIS A 362 14.71 14.52 -11.76
CA HIS A 362 15.73 14.90 -12.73
C HIS A 362 15.39 16.23 -13.39
N TYR A 363 16.04 17.30 -12.97
CA TYR A 363 15.83 18.63 -13.55
C TYR A 363 16.86 18.94 -14.65
N TYR A 364 16.38 19.33 -15.83
CA TYR A 364 17.25 19.61 -16.97
C TYR A 364 18.26 20.71 -16.64
N GLY A 365 19.55 20.38 -16.74
CA GLY A 365 20.66 21.29 -16.49
C GLY A 365 21.13 21.38 -15.02
N LEU A 366 20.35 20.89 -14.06
CA LEU A 366 20.75 20.77 -12.66
C LEU A 366 21.05 19.32 -12.23
N GLY A 367 20.58 18.34 -13.01
CA GLY A 367 20.76 16.92 -12.70
C GLY A 367 19.70 16.40 -11.75
N TYR A 368 20.02 15.32 -11.04
CA TYR A 368 19.08 14.71 -10.09
C TYR A 368 19.14 15.39 -8.73
N MET A 369 17.98 15.49 -8.09
CA MET A 369 17.80 16.06 -6.77
C MET A 369 16.96 15.11 -5.93
N LYS A 370 17.36 14.91 -4.68
CA LYS A 370 16.70 14.02 -3.72
C LYS A 370 15.99 14.86 -2.67
N PHE A 371 14.72 14.54 -2.44
CA PHE A 371 13.85 15.16 -1.46
C PHE A 371 13.30 14.07 -0.54
N GLN A 372 13.20 14.38 0.74
CA GLN A 372 12.65 13.48 1.74
C GLN A 372 11.21 13.86 2.08
N GLY A 373 10.36 12.85 2.23
CA GLY A 373 8.99 13.01 2.68
C GLY A 373 8.52 11.82 3.51
N SER A 374 7.20 11.68 3.59
CA SER A 374 6.52 10.63 4.32
C SER A 374 5.43 9.99 3.48
N ILE A 375 5.14 8.73 3.79
CA ILE A 375 3.97 8.03 3.27
C ILE A 375 3.17 7.46 4.44
N VAL A 376 1.90 7.81 4.50
CA VAL A 376 1.02 7.49 5.64
C VAL A 376 -0.34 7.01 5.17
N GLY A 377 -0.88 6.01 5.85
CA GLY A 377 -2.18 5.42 5.57
C GLY A 377 -3.24 5.99 6.51
N HIS A 378 -4.42 6.28 5.96
CA HIS A 378 -5.58 6.74 6.70
C HIS A 378 -6.80 5.89 6.34
N ALA A 379 -7.61 5.56 7.33
CA ALA A 379 -8.85 4.84 7.08
C ALA A 379 -9.83 5.74 6.30
N LYS A 380 -10.45 5.19 5.25
CA LYS A 380 -11.50 5.87 4.46
C LYS A 380 -12.68 6.34 5.31
N LYS A 381 -12.92 5.68 6.43
CA LYS A 381 -13.96 6.00 7.41
C LYS A 381 -13.41 5.91 8.82
N THR A 382 -14.02 6.68 9.72
CA THR A 382 -13.62 6.68 11.12
C THR A 382 -14.04 5.40 11.83
N GLU A 383 -13.35 5.01 12.91
CA GLU A 383 -13.68 3.86 13.76
C GLU A 383 -15.17 3.79 14.15
N LYS A 384 -15.79 4.96 14.37
CA LYS A 384 -17.20 5.08 14.77
C LYS A 384 -18.20 4.72 13.67
N GLU A 385 -17.74 4.66 12.43
CA GLU A 385 -18.54 4.39 11.22
C GLU A 385 -18.31 2.98 10.68
N LEU A 386 -17.42 2.20 11.31
CA LEU A 386 -17.19 0.79 11.01
C LEU A 386 -18.35 -0.06 11.55
N PRO A 387 -18.96 -0.94 10.74
CA PRO A 387 -20.01 -1.82 11.21
C PRO A 387 -19.42 -2.84 12.19
N THR A 388 -20.14 -3.05 13.29
CA THR A 388 -19.78 -3.89 14.45
C THR A 388 -19.54 -5.39 14.18
N PRO A 389 -19.87 -6.01 13.02
CA PRO A 389 -19.40 -7.37 12.69
C PRO A 389 -17.98 -7.39 12.10
N ILE A 390 -17.37 -6.24 11.80
CA ILE A 390 -15.94 -6.14 11.50
C ILE A 390 -15.23 -6.14 12.85
N GLY A 391 -15.25 -7.29 13.52
CA GLY A 391 -14.48 -7.49 14.73
C GLY A 391 -13.02 -7.16 14.45
N GLU A 392 -12.49 -6.20 15.23
CA GLU A 392 -11.05 -6.12 15.50
C GLU A 392 -10.16 -6.02 14.26
N ILE A 393 -10.45 -5.06 13.38
CA ILE A 393 -9.34 -4.36 12.73
C ILE A 393 -8.96 -3.24 13.69
N GLU A 394 -8.06 -3.53 14.64
CA GLU A 394 -7.42 -2.50 15.45
C GLU A 394 -6.69 -1.55 14.48
N LEU A 395 -7.21 -0.32 14.42
CA LEU A 395 -6.63 0.78 13.69
C LEU A 395 -5.43 1.26 14.49
N VAL A 396 -4.23 0.81 14.13
CA VAL A 396 -3.01 1.34 14.74
C VAL A 396 -2.84 2.78 14.24
N PRO A 397 -2.86 3.79 15.12
CA PRO A 397 -2.44 5.12 14.74
C PRO A 397 -0.97 5.02 14.33
N LEU A 398 -0.61 5.51 13.14
CA LEU A 398 0.78 5.73 12.78
C LEU A 398 1.34 6.82 13.72
N THR A 399 1.71 6.47 14.95
CA THR A 399 2.40 7.40 15.86
C THR A 399 3.81 7.60 15.32
N GLN A 400 3.97 8.72 14.62
CA GLN A 400 5.23 9.30 14.19
C GLN A 400 6.04 9.72 15.42
N ASP A 401 7.03 8.91 15.79
CA ASP A 401 8.19 9.35 16.57
C ASP A 401 9.36 8.41 16.25
N VAL A 402 9.68 8.25 14.95
CA VAL A 402 10.94 7.62 14.54
C VAL A 402 12.01 8.71 14.50
N PRO A 403 13.06 8.65 15.34
CA PRO A 403 14.13 9.64 15.31
C PRO A 403 14.83 9.57 13.95
N LEU A 404 14.70 10.65 13.19
CA LEU A 404 15.36 10.89 11.92
C LEU A 404 16.87 11.01 12.18
N SER A 405 17.64 9.98 11.84
CA SER A 405 19.10 10.13 11.74
C SER A 405 19.43 10.96 10.50
N GLU A 406 20.22 12.01 10.67
CA GLU A 406 20.70 12.89 9.60
C GLU A 406 21.42 12.07 8.52
N TYR A 407 20.78 11.91 7.37
CA TYR A 407 21.34 11.29 6.18
C TYR A 407 21.99 12.37 5.31
N LYS A 408 23.17 12.08 4.74
CA LYS A 408 23.87 12.98 3.81
C LYS A 408 23.76 12.42 2.39
N PRO A 409 23.39 13.25 1.40
CA PRO A 409 23.20 12.80 0.05
C PRO A 409 24.54 12.62 -0.67
N ASP A 410 24.69 11.51 -1.41
CA ASP A 410 25.54 11.47 -2.59
C ASP A 410 24.82 10.78 -3.78
N ASP A 411 25.16 11.28 -4.97
CA ASP A 411 24.77 11.00 -6.36
C ASP A 411 23.50 10.20 -6.73
N ASN A 412 22.62 10.87 -7.51
CA ASN A 412 21.67 10.42 -8.57
C ASN A 412 20.79 9.17 -8.35
N THR A 413 20.81 8.59 -7.15
CA THR A 413 20.29 7.26 -6.83
C THR A 413 19.96 7.23 -5.33
N VAL A 414 19.09 6.33 -4.88
CA VAL A 414 18.85 6.21 -3.44
C VAL A 414 19.95 5.31 -2.88
N ASP A 415 21.00 5.88 -2.29
CA ASP A 415 21.98 5.12 -1.49
C ASP A 415 21.42 4.93 -0.06
N ILE A 416 20.54 3.96 0.12
CA ILE A 416 19.86 3.58 1.37
C ILE A 416 20.89 3.12 2.42
N ASN A 417 22.00 2.51 2.00
CA ASN A 417 22.98 1.91 2.91
C ASN A 417 24.18 2.84 3.23
N ASN A 418 24.26 3.98 2.54
CA ASN A 418 25.27 5.03 2.68
C ASN A 418 26.70 4.53 2.34
N ASP A 419 26.83 3.70 1.29
CA ASP A 419 28.13 3.22 0.77
C ASP A 419 28.65 3.99 -0.45
N ASP A 420 28.05 5.14 -0.73
CA ASP A 420 28.32 6.02 -1.87
C ASP A 420 28.03 5.35 -3.23
N LYS A 421 27.15 4.34 -3.26
CA LYS A 421 26.66 3.71 -4.50
C LYS A 421 25.11 3.67 -4.60
N PRO A 422 24.57 3.62 -5.82
CA PRO A 422 23.14 3.49 -6.05
C PRO A 422 22.45 2.27 -5.49
N ASP A 423 21.46 2.41 -4.59
CA ASP A 423 20.57 1.26 -4.29
C ASP A 423 19.37 1.14 -5.27
N VAL A 424 19.03 2.23 -5.98
CA VAL A 424 17.89 2.28 -6.91
C VAL A 424 18.22 3.15 -8.11
N SER A 425 17.99 2.65 -9.32
CA SER A 425 18.09 3.43 -10.55
C SER A 425 16.87 3.21 -11.44
N VAL A 426 16.35 4.26 -12.04
CA VAL A 426 15.25 4.16 -13.01
C VAL A 426 15.78 4.56 -14.37
N ASP A 427 15.58 3.68 -15.34
CA ASP A 427 15.93 3.92 -16.73
C ASP A 427 14.95 4.95 -17.33
N ASP A 428 15.48 6.07 -17.83
CA ASP A 428 14.72 7.13 -18.51
C ASP A 428 14.16 6.68 -19.89
N SER A 429 14.47 5.47 -20.32
CA SER A 429 13.97 4.89 -21.56
C SER A 429 12.45 4.65 -21.50
N PRO A 430 11.70 4.86 -22.61
CA PRO A 430 10.28 4.57 -22.67
C PRO A 430 10.02 3.07 -22.44
N GLY A 431 9.55 2.72 -21.24
CA GLY A 431 9.20 1.37 -20.83
C GLY A 431 8.72 1.34 -19.38
N ASN A 432 7.92 0.34 -19.00
CA ASN A 432 7.39 0.16 -17.63
C ASN A 432 8.39 -0.52 -16.67
N GLU A 433 9.70 -0.41 -16.94
CA GLU A 433 10.75 -1.13 -16.21
C GLU A 433 11.32 -0.30 -15.05
N ILE A 434 11.38 -0.89 -13.85
CA ILE A 434 12.03 -0.32 -12.67
C ILE A 434 13.21 -1.23 -12.31
N LYS A 435 14.39 -0.66 -12.07
CA LYS A 435 15.59 -1.39 -11.68
C LYS A 435 15.96 -1.06 -10.24
N PHE A 436 16.25 -2.09 -9.46
CA PHE A 436 16.61 -1.98 -8.05
C PHE A 436 17.97 -2.66 -7.88
N ASP A 437 18.94 -1.96 -7.30
CA ASP A 437 20.33 -2.41 -7.13
C ASP A 437 20.62 -2.42 -5.63
N ASN A 438 20.10 -3.39 -4.88
CA ASN A 438 20.19 -3.40 -3.42
C ASN A 438 21.63 -3.43 -2.85
N ASN A 439 22.64 -3.67 -3.67
CA ASN A 439 24.03 -3.85 -3.23
C ASN A 439 25.01 -2.77 -3.74
N GLY A 440 24.51 -1.82 -4.54
CA GLY A 440 25.28 -0.72 -5.08
C GLY A 440 26.41 -1.13 -6.02
N ASP A 441 26.35 -2.27 -6.71
CA ASP A 441 27.39 -2.66 -7.68
C ASP A 441 27.21 -2.01 -9.07
N GLY A 442 26.16 -1.22 -9.23
CA GLY A 442 25.79 -0.56 -10.48
C GLY A 442 25.00 -1.46 -11.43
N LYS A 443 24.51 -2.61 -10.97
CA LYS A 443 23.64 -3.52 -11.74
C LYS A 443 22.34 -3.74 -10.99
N ALA A 444 21.26 -3.93 -11.76
CA ALA A 444 19.99 -4.28 -11.16
C ALA A 444 20.07 -5.67 -10.51
N ASP A 445 19.82 -5.74 -9.20
CA ASP A 445 19.50 -6.95 -8.46
C ASP A 445 18.07 -7.41 -8.75
N ILE A 446 17.14 -6.46 -8.94
CA ILE A 446 15.75 -6.76 -9.28
C ILE A 446 15.30 -5.82 -10.39
N THR A 447 14.70 -6.40 -11.42
CA THR A 447 14.03 -5.68 -12.48
C THR A 447 12.53 -5.97 -12.43
N ILE A 448 11.72 -4.92 -12.30
CA ILE A 448 10.26 -4.99 -12.17
C ILE A 448 9.60 -4.46 -13.43
N ARG A 449 8.64 -5.19 -13.99
CA ARG A 449 7.86 -4.79 -15.18
C ARG A 449 6.38 -5.05 -14.95
N GLU A 450 5.52 -4.18 -15.47
CA GLU A 450 4.09 -4.47 -15.57
C GLU A 450 3.78 -5.16 -16.89
N SER A 451 3.08 -6.28 -16.83
CA SER A 451 2.63 -7.02 -18.00
C SER A 451 1.27 -6.50 -18.51
N ASP A 452 0.98 -6.73 -19.79
CA ASP A 452 -0.26 -6.27 -20.43
C ASP A 452 -1.55 -6.85 -19.79
N ASP A 453 -1.43 -8.00 -19.11
CA ASP A 453 -2.53 -8.66 -18.39
C ASP A 453 -2.70 -8.18 -16.94
N GLY A 454 -1.96 -7.14 -16.53
CA GLY A 454 -2.03 -6.53 -15.21
C GLY A 454 -1.22 -7.25 -14.12
N GLY A 455 -0.40 -8.23 -14.51
CA GLY A 455 0.61 -8.82 -13.64
C GLY A 455 1.79 -7.89 -13.39
N ILE A 456 2.50 -8.15 -12.30
CA ILE A 456 3.79 -7.53 -12.02
C ILE A 456 4.84 -8.63 -12.08
N GLU A 457 5.79 -8.46 -12.99
CA GLU A 457 6.88 -9.36 -13.30
C GLU A 457 8.15 -8.90 -12.59
N TYR A 458 8.83 -9.83 -11.92
CA TYR A 458 10.09 -9.63 -11.22
C TYR A 458 11.14 -10.55 -11.85
N ASP A 459 12.21 -9.96 -12.36
CA ASP A 459 13.44 -10.60 -12.82
C ASP A 459 14.49 -10.33 -11.75
N MET A 460 14.80 -11.35 -10.96
CA MET A 460 15.67 -11.30 -9.77
C MET A 460 17.08 -11.85 -10.06
N ASP A 461 17.26 -12.58 -11.17
CA ASP A 461 18.56 -13.13 -11.57
C ASP A 461 19.23 -12.33 -12.72
N GLY A 462 18.53 -11.35 -13.29
CA GLY A 462 19.02 -10.48 -14.36
C GLY A 462 19.07 -11.17 -15.72
N ASP A 463 18.41 -12.32 -15.92
CA ASP A 463 18.39 -13.05 -17.19
C ASP A 463 17.46 -12.42 -18.25
N GLY A 464 16.70 -11.38 -17.88
CA GLY A 464 15.77 -10.68 -18.73
C GLY A 464 14.37 -11.29 -18.77
N LYS A 465 14.09 -12.36 -18.01
CA LYS A 465 12.80 -13.03 -17.91
C LYS A 465 12.27 -12.97 -16.48
N PRO A 466 10.94 -12.96 -16.29
CA PRO A 466 10.39 -13.02 -14.95
C PRO A 466 10.73 -14.36 -14.27
N ASP A 467 11.30 -14.26 -13.08
CA ASP A 467 11.37 -15.34 -12.09
C ASP A 467 10.04 -15.50 -11.36
N ILE A 468 9.40 -14.36 -11.09
CA ILE A 468 8.17 -14.27 -10.31
C ILE A 468 7.19 -13.34 -11.02
N THR A 469 5.93 -13.75 -11.07
CA THR A 469 4.82 -12.89 -11.49
C THR A 469 3.77 -12.88 -10.40
N ILE A 470 3.36 -11.70 -9.95
CA ILE A 470 2.25 -11.55 -9.00
C ILE A 470 1.04 -10.89 -9.67
N TYR A 471 -0.14 -11.32 -9.27
CA TYR A 471 -1.42 -10.77 -9.71
C TYR A 471 -2.24 -10.37 -8.49
N PRO A 472 -2.67 -9.11 -8.37
CA PRO A 472 -3.59 -8.70 -7.31
C PRO A 472 -4.85 -9.56 -7.30
N LEU A 473 -5.23 -10.04 -6.12
CA LEU A 473 -6.49 -10.71 -5.84
C LEU A 473 -7.35 -9.76 -5.01
N ILE A 474 -8.32 -9.12 -5.68
CA ILE A 474 -9.38 -8.36 -5.05
C ILE A 474 -10.65 -9.21 -5.07
#